data_AF-A0ABD6DVN3-F1
#
_entry.id   AF-A0ABD6DVN3-F1
#
_cell.length_a   1.000
_cell.length_b   1.000
_cell.length_c   1.000
_cell.angle_alpha   90.00
_cell.angle_beta   90.00
_cell.angle_gamma   90.00
#
_symmetry.space_group_name_H-M   'P 1'
#
loop_
_entity.id
_entity.type
_entity.pdbx_description
1 polymer ?
#
loop_
_entity_poly.entity_id
_entity_poly.type
_entity_poly.pdbx_seq_one_letter_code
_entity_poly.pdbx_strand_id
1 'polypeptide(L)'
;MYALAFDRDWTVDVNPHPQRDAVPLSWSGTGRTRSATRAGRSGIKNLVDEAAIPGTVGSIRRRDGHIDALGEQNEYGYYEWWPDRKERLRILRELFPNAEGHLVVDDLDLGHVDGWDHYYAWDFVEHVQHGDLALSVPPSR
;
A
#
# COMPACT_ATOMS: atom_id res chain seq x y z
N MET A 1 -12.27 3.26 -11.69
CA MET A 1 -11.27 2.39 -11.03
C MET A 1 -10.60 3.15 -9.90
N TYR A 2 -10.61 2.60 -8.68
CA TYR A 2 -9.97 3.18 -7.50
C TYR A 2 -8.45 2.91 -7.46
N ALA A 3 -7.69 3.78 -6.80
CA ALA A 3 -6.32 3.52 -6.40
C ALA A 3 -6.30 3.12 -4.91
N LEU A 4 -5.85 1.89 -4.63
CA LEU A 4 -5.79 1.35 -3.27
C LEU A 4 -4.34 1.33 -2.77
N ALA A 5 -4.12 1.85 -1.57
CA ALA A 5 -2.86 1.76 -0.84
C ALA A 5 -3.07 0.97 0.46
N PHE A 6 -2.32 -0.11 0.64
CA PHE A 6 -2.32 -0.88 1.88
C PHE A 6 -0.99 -0.67 2.61
N ASP A 7 -1.04 -0.49 3.93
CA ASP A 7 0.11 -0.80 4.76
C ASP A 7 0.30 -2.33 4.86
N ARG A 8 1.48 -2.76 5.28
CA ARG A 8 1.77 -4.18 5.47
C ARG A 8 1.49 -4.59 6.91
N ASP A 9 2.07 -3.85 7.84
CA ASP A 9 2.18 -4.28 9.22
C ASP A 9 0.81 -4.09 9.88
N TRP A 10 0.31 -5.16 10.49
CA TRP A 10 -1.00 -5.23 11.12
C TRP A 10 -2.20 -4.96 10.20
N THR A 11 -2.00 -5.02 8.87
CA THR A 11 -3.02 -4.66 7.88
C THR A 11 -3.39 -5.82 6.96
N VAL A 12 -2.40 -6.52 6.39
CA VAL A 12 -2.63 -7.67 5.48
C VAL A 12 -2.43 -9.00 6.19
N ASP A 13 -3.06 -10.07 5.70
CA ASP A 13 -3.06 -11.41 6.30
C ASP A 13 -1.67 -12.06 6.47
N VAL A 14 -0.67 -11.65 5.69
CA VAL A 14 0.73 -12.06 5.86
C VAL A 14 1.46 -11.36 7.02
N ASN A 15 0.87 -10.32 7.60
CA ASN A 15 1.32 -9.70 8.86
C ASN A 15 0.12 -9.08 9.60
N PRO A 16 -0.82 -9.89 10.12
CA PRO A 16 -2.11 -9.41 10.61
C PRO A 16 -1.99 -8.76 11.98
N HIS A 17 -2.96 -7.91 12.32
CA HIS A 17 -3.12 -7.43 13.69
C HIS A 17 -3.47 -8.61 14.62
N PRO A 18 -2.91 -8.71 15.83
CA PRO A 18 -3.09 -9.91 16.69
C PRO A 18 -4.52 -10.15 17.17
N GLN A 19 -5.42 -9.19 17.01
CA GLN A 19 -6.79 -9.23 17.56
C GLN A 19 -7.86 -8.70 16.58
N ARG A 20 -7.51 -8.48 15.30
CA ARG A 20 -8.44 -7.89 14.32
C ARG A 20 -8.31 -8.61 12.98
N ASP A 21 -9.37 -8.53 12.19
CA ASP A 21 -9.35 -9.04 10.84
C ASP A 21 -8.35 -8.28 9.97
N ALA A 22 -7.73 -9.02 9.05
CA ALA A 22 -6.72 -8.51 8.14
C ALA A 22 -7.20 -8.65 6.69
N VAL A 23 -6.71 -7.77 5.84
CA VAL A 23 -7.03 -7.81 4.41
C VAL A 23 -6.33 -9.01 3.78
N PRO A 24 -7.05 -9.92 3.10
CA PRO A 24 -6.43 -11.01 2.40
C PRO A 24 -5.49 -10.48 1.32
N LEU A 25 -4.24 -10.96 1.25
CA LEU A 25 -3.28 -10.47 0.26
C LEU A 25 -3.79 -10.71 -1.18
N SER A 26 -4.64 -11.72 -1.39
CA SER A 26 -5.30 -11.96 -2.68
C SER A 26 -6.12 -10.77 -3.18
N TRP A 27 -6.66 -9.93 -2.28
CA TRP A 27 -7.43 -8.73 -2.63
C TRP A 27 -6.54 -7.61 -3.20
N SER A 28 -5.23 -7.73 -3.02
CA SER A 28 -4.26 -6.82 -3.64
C SER A 28 -4.00 -7.13 -5.13
N GLY A 29 -4.54 -8.23 -5.67
CA GLY A 29 -4.33 -8.65 -7.05
C GLY A 29 -5.42 -8.25 -8.06
N THR A 30 -6.65 -7.96 -7.64
CA THR A 30 -7.83 -7.91 -8.55
C THR A 30 -8.18 -6.53 -9.13
N GLY A 31 -7.52 -5.46 -8.71
CA GLY A 31 -7.91 -4.13 -9.16
C GLY A 31 -6.80 -3.10 -9.03
N ARG A 32 -5.62 -3.35 -9.63
CA ARG A 32 -4.48 -2.41 -9.66
C ARG A 32 -4.21 -1.74 -8.29
N THR A 33 -4.30 -2.53 -7.23
CA THR A 33 -3.93 -2.18 -5.86
C THR A 33 -2.41 -2.01 -5.78
N ARG A 34 -1.93 -0.96 -5.09
CA ARG A 34 -0.50 -0.73 -4.89
C ARG A 34 -0.22 -0.24 -3.46
N SER A 35 0.21 -1.18 -2.61
CA SER A 35 0.73 -0.95 -1.25
C SER A 35 2.03 -0.15 -1.21
N ALA A 36 2.24 0.57 -0.11
CA ALA A 36 3.39 1.44 0.11
C ALA A 36 4.31 0.88 1.20
N THR A 37 4.96 -0.26 0.94
CA THR A 37 5.77 -0.98 1.94
C THR A 37 7.09 -0.27 2.29
N ARG A 38 7.44 -0.29 3.58
CA ARG A 38 8.76 0.09 4.15
C ARG A 38 9.76 -1.06 3.94
N ALA A 39 10.87 -0.82 3.24
CA ALA A 39 11.83 -1.88 2.90
C ALA A 39 12.96 -2.03 3.95
N GLY A 40 12.93 -3.10 4.76
CA GLY A 40 14.02 -3.62 5.61
C GLY A 40 14.42 -5.08 5.31
N ARG A 41 15.60 -5.23 4.71
CA ARG A 41 16.54 -6.35 4.48
C ARG A 41 16.20 -7.87 4.40
N SER A 42 15.12 -8.45 4.93
CA SER A 42 14.91 -9.93 4.73
C SER A 42 13.48 -10.42 4.52
N GLY A 43 12.46 -9.66 4.95
CA GLY A 43 11.06 -10.06 4.79
C GLY A 43 10.37 -9.56 3.51
N ILE A 44 11.10 -8.96 2.56
CA ILE A 44 10.56 -8.08 1.49
C ILE A 44 10.68 -8.59 0.06
N LYS A 45 11.53 -9.56 -0.24
CA LYS A 45 11.62 -10.07 -1.62
C LYS A 45 10.35 -10.79 -2.06
N ASN A 46 9.63 -11.43 -1.13
CA ASN A 46 8.46 -12.23 -1.47
C ASN A 46 7.24 -11.40 -1.90
N LEU A 47 6.95 -10.24 -1.30
CA LEU A 47 5.69 -9.50 -1.58
C LEU A 47 5.68 -8.71 -2.90
N VAL A 48 6.83 -8.21 -3.34
CA VAL A 48 6.95 -7.57 -4.67
C VAL A 48 6.70 -8.61 -5.77
N ASP A 49 7.20 -9.83 -5.56
CA ASP A 49 7.02 -10.97 -6.46
C ASP A 49 5.60 -11.60 -6.32
N GLU A 50 5.00 -11.59 -5.13
CA GLU A 50 3.69 -12.23 -4.84
C GLU A 50 2.48 -11.36 -5.24
N ALA A 51 2.59 -10.03 -5.22
CA ALA A 51 1.46 -9.13 -5.50
C ALA A 51 1.64 -8.21 -6.73
N ALA A 52 2.79 -8.24 -7.40
CA ALA A 52 3.14 -7.33 -8.50
C ALA A 52 3.01 -5.83 -8.12
N ILE A 53 3.21 -5.51 -6.84
CA ILE A 53 3.12 -4.15 -6.29
C ILE A 53 4.53 -3.54 -6.19
N PRO A 54 4.77 -2.36 -6.77
CA PRO A 54 6.02 -1.66 -6.55
C PRO A 54 6.02 -1.07 -5.14
N GLY A 55 6.92 -1.59 -4.31
CA GLY A 55 7.28 -0.93 -3.06
C GLY A 55 7.80 0.50 -3.30
N THR A 56 7.96 1.26 -2.22
CA THR A 56 8.29 2.70 -2.23
C THR A 56 9.38 3.10 -3.23
N VAL A 57 10.48 2.34 -3.31
CA VAL A 57 11.58 2.58 -4.28
C VAL A 57 11.10 2.51 -5.74
N GLY A 58 10.26 1.52 -6.06
CA GLY A 58 9.66 1.37 -7.38
C GLY A 58 8.68 2.48 -7.72
N SER A 59 7.93 2.99 -6.73
CA SER A 59 7.03 4.12 -6.90
C SER A 59 7.80 5.42 -7.17
N ILE A 60 8.88 5.69 -6.45
CA ILE A 60 9.78 6.84 -6.71
C ILE A 60 10.39 6.73 -8.11
N ARG A 61 10.96 5.56 -8.46
CA ARG A 61 11.52 5.33 -9.80
C ARG A 61 10.49 5.59 -10.91
N ARG A 62 9.24 5.20 -10.69
CA ARG A 62 8.18 5.40 -11.69
C ARG A 62 7.76 6.87 -11.80
N ARG A 63 7.74 7.62 -10.70
CA ARG A 63 7.39 9.05 -10.69
C ARG A 63 8.50 9.89 -11.33
N ASP A 64 9.73 9.65 -10.90
CA ASP A 64 10.87 10.52 -11.18
C ASP A 64 11.76 10.00 -12.33
N GLY A 65 11.60 8.74 -12.74
CA GLY A 65 12.46 8.07 -13.72
C GLY A 65 13.79 7.57 -13.15
N HIS A 66 14.14 7.98 -11.93
CA HIS A 66 15.34 7.61 -11.19
C HIS A 66 15.04 7.48 -9.69
N ILE A 67 16.04 7.13 -8.88
CA ILE A 67 15.87 6.97 -7.42
C ILE A 67 16.75 7.92 -6.60
N ASP A 68 17.39 8.89 -7.26
CA ASP A 68 18.38 9.80 -6.66
C ASP A 68 17.88 10.54 -5.42
N ALA A 69 16.57 10.82 -5.32
CA ALA A 69 15.96 11.43 -4.14
C ALA A 69 16.13 10.58 -2.87
N LEU A 70 16.34 9.26 -2.99
CA LEU A 70 16.63 8.37 -1.88
C LEU A 70 18.07 8.53 -1.34
N GLY A 71 18.97 9.13 -2.10
CA GLY A 71 20.39 9.23 -1.78
C GLY A 71 21.14 7.90 -1.93
N GLU A 72 22.33 7.83 -1.35
CA GLU A 72 23.17 6.63 -1.42
C GLU A 72 22.67 5.52 -0.47
N GLN A 73 23.05 4.27 -0.77
CA GLN A 73 22.85 3.17 0.17
C GLN A 73 24.05 3.04 1.10
N ASN A 74 23.81 2.90 2.40
CA ASN A 74 24.85 2.48 3.32
C ASN A 74 25.19 0.98 3.19
N GLU A 75 26.18 0.51 3.95
CA GLU A 75 26.61 -0.91 3.95
C GLU A 75 25.48 -1.91 4.31
N TYR A 76 24.41 -1.41 4.92
CA TYR A 76 23.23 -2.18 5.29
C TYR A 76 22.12 -2.14 4.22
N GLY A 77 22.34 -1.44 3.10
CA GLY A 77 21.36 -1.30 2.03
C GLY A 77 20.22 -0.32 2.35
N TYR A 78 20.37 0.52 3.37
CA TYR A 78 19.42 1.59 3.66
C TYR A 78 19.79 2.86 2.91
N TYR A 79 18.80 3.45 2.27
CA TYR A 79 18.87 4.76 1.65
C TYR A 79 18.93 5.89 2.69
N GLU A 80 19.61 6.99 2.36
CA GLU A 80 19.74 8.18 3.21
C GLU A 80 18.40 8.84 3.53
N TRP A 81 17.47 8.84 2.57
CA TRP A 81 16.13 9.38 2.75
C TRP A 81 15.04 8.36 2.46
N TRP A 82 13.94 8.49 3.21
CA TRP A 82 12.73 7.70 3.01
C TRP A 82 11.48 8.59 3.12
N PRO A 83 10.51 8.49 2.18
CA PRO A 83 9.26 9.20 2.30
C PRO A 83 8.46 8.66 3.49
N ASP A 84 7.87 9.58 4.26
CA ASP A 84 6.90 9.23 5.27
C ASP A 84 5.60 8.69 4.63
N ARG A 85 4.61 8.33 5.46
CA ARG A 85 3.34 7.79 4.93
C ARG A 85 2.62 8.80 4.03
N LYS A 86 2.63 10.09 4.37
CA LYS A 86 1.95 11.13 3.61
C LYS A 86 2.58 11.33 2.25
N GLU A 87 3.91 11.39 2.20
CA GLU A 87 4.64 11.55 0.94
C GLU A 87 4.47 10.31 0.06
N ARG A 88 4.42 9.10 0.65
CA ARG A 88 4.08 7.87 -0.09
C ARG A 88 2.70 7.95 -0.74
N LEU A 89 1.69 8.42 -0.01
CA LEU A 89 0.34 8.63 -0.53
C LEU A 89 0.30 9.73 -1.60
N ARG A 90 1.07 10.80 -1.44
CA ARG A 90 1.23 11.86 -2.46
C ARG A 90 1.79 11.32 -3.76
N ILE A 91 2.89 10.55 -3.69
CA ILE A 91 3.51 9.86 -4.83
C ILE A 91 2.49 8.97 -5.54
N LEU A 92 1.70 8.20 -4.80
CA LEU A 92 0.68 7.34 -5.39
C LEU A 92 -0.37 8.15 -6.17
N ARG A 93 -0.91 9.25 -5.61
CA ARG A 93 -1.87 10.09 -6.35
C ARG A 93 -1.30 10.62 -7.67
N GLU A 94 -0.04 11.05 -7.68
CA GLU A 94 0.65 11.52 -8.90
C GLU A 94 0.80 10.41 -9.95
N LEU A 95 0.98 9.16 -9.52
CA LEU A 95 1.08 8.00 -10.40
C LEU A 95 -0.28 7.50 -10.92
N PHE A 96 -1.37 7.86 -10.26
CA PHE A 96 -2.75 7.45 -10.59
C PHE A 96 -3.69 8.66 -10.76
N PRO A 97 -3.38 9.65 -11.62
CA PRO A 97 -4.15 10.89 -11.70
C PRO A 97 -5.58 10.68 -12.22
N ASN A 98 -5.84 9.55 -12.89
CA ASN A 98 -7.13 9.20 -13.48
C ASN A 98 -7.94 8.22 -12.62
N ALA A 99 -7.54 7.96 -11.37
CA ALA A 99 -8.33 7.13 -10.47
C ALA A 99 -9.64 7.87 -10.09
N GLU A 100 -10.74 7.13 -10.00
CA GLU A 100 -12.04 7.67 -9.58
C GLU A 100 -12.05 8.06 -8.09
N GLY A 101 -11.18 7.43 -7.30
CA GLY A 101 -10.97 7.71 -5.88
C GLY A 101 -9.69 7.05 -5.37
N HIS A 102 -9.26 7.45 -4.18
CA HIS A 102 -8.04 6.96 -3.54
C HIS A 102 -8.37 6.46 -2.14
N LEU A 103 -8.10 5.19 -1.89
CA LEU A 103 -8.45 4.51 -0.65
C LEU A 103 -7.17 4.02 0.03
N VAL A 104 -6.96 4.39 1.29
CA VAL A 104 -5.82 3.91 2.08
C VAL A 104 -6.31 3.01 3.21
N VAL A 105 -5.70 1.84 3.33
CA VAL A 105 -5.96 0.89 4.42
C VAL A 105 -4.68 0.77 5.23
N ASP A 106 -4.68 1.30 6.45
CA ASP A 106 -3.51 1.42 7.33
C ASP A 106 -3.95 1.26 8.78
N ASP A 107 -3.08 0.68 9.62
CA ASP A 107 -3.32 0.50 11.04
C ASP A 107 -3.25 1.82 11.83
N LEU A 108 -2.59 2.83 11.27
CA LEU A 108 -2.56 4.19 11.79
C LEU A 108 -3.61 5.08 11.12
N ASP A 109 -4.13 6.02 11.90
CA ASP A 109 -5.07 7.02 11.39
C ASP A 109 -4.40 7.95 10.36
N LEU A 110 -4.87 7.83 9.11
CA LEU A 110 -4.50 8.68 7.99
C LEU A 110 -5.70 9.48 7.44
N GLY A 111 -6.82 9.57 8.17
CA GLY A 111 -8.01 10.31 7.74
C GLY A 111 -7.79 11.82 7.58
N HIS A 112 -6.67 12.32 8.09
CA HIS A 112 -6.23 13.70 7.93
C HIS A 112 -5.42 13.96 6.64
N VAL A 113 -5.21 12.95 5.78
CA VAL A 113 -4.45 13.08 4.53
C VAL A 113 -5.41 13.43 3.39
N ASP A 114 -5.30 14.65 2.87
CA ASP A 114 -6.21 15.16 1.85
C ASP A 114 -6.28 14.28 0.58
N GLY A 115 -7.52 14.00 0.17
CA GLY A 115 -7.85 13.24 -1.03
C GLY A 115 -7.54 11.75 -0.95
N TRP A 116 -7.46 11.20 0.26
CA TRP A 116 -7.49 9.76 0.55
C TRP A 116 -8.59 9.46 1.56
N ASP A 117 -9.42 8.46 1.27
CA ASP A 117 -10.35 7.93 2.26
C ASP A 117 -9.64 6.82 3.03
N HIS A 118 -9.52 6.99 4.35
CA HIS A 118 -8.84 6.04 5.22
C HIS A 118 -9.81 5.00 5.76
N TYR A 119 -9.33 3.75 5.82
CA TYR A 119 -9.97 2.63 6.48
C TYR A 119 -8.94 1.91 7.35
N TYR A 120 -9.38 1.40 8.51
CA TYR A 120 -8.66 0.32 9.15
C TYR A 120 -8.92 -1.00 8.41
N ALA A 121 -8.03 -1.98 8.58
CA ALA A 121 -8.13 -3.26 7.89
C ALA A 121 -9.48 -3.97 8.09
N TRP A 122 -9.96 -4.04 9.34
CA TRP A 122 -11.23 -4.69 9.67
C TRP A 122 -12.44 -3.94 9.10
N ASP A 123 -12.46 -2.61 9.17
CA ASP A 123 -13.54 -1.81 8.61
C ASP A 123 -13.58 -1.96 7.08
N PHE A 124 -12.41 -1.95 6.42
CA PHE A 124 -12.31 -2.16 4.98
C PHE A 124 -12.88 -3.51 4.55
N VAL A 125 -12.55 -4.59 5.28
CA VAL A 125 -13.05 -5.93 4.97
C VAL A 125 -14.58 -5.98 5.08
N GLU A 126 -15.16 -5.39 6.13
CA GLU A 126 -16.62 -5.32 6.29
C GLU A 126 -17.30 -4.56 5.14
N HIS A 127 -16.80 -3.38 4.77
CA HIS A 127 -17.36 -2.57 3.69
C HIS A 127 -17.29 -3.29 2.33
N VAL A 128 -16.19 -4.01 2.07
CA VAL A 128 -16.04 -4.81 0.85
C VAL A 128 -17.01 -5.99 0.83
N GLN A 129 -17.18 -6.70 1.95
CA GLN A 129 -18.08 -7.86 2.05
C GLN A 129 -19.56 -7.46 1.94
N HIS A 130 -19.93 -6.29 2.45
CA HIS A 130 -21.29 -5.76 2.32
C HIS A 130 -21.60 -5.15 0.95
N GLY A 131 -20.57 -4.95 0.11
CA GLY A 131 -20.72 -4.37 -1.22
C GLY A 131 -20.83 -2.84 -1.22
N ASP A 132 -20.45 -2.19 -0.11
CA ASP A 132 -20.42 -0.72 0.01
C ASP A 132 -19.31 -0.12 -0.87
N LEU A 133 -18.23 -0.86 -1.04
CA LEU A 133 -17.17 -0.56 -2.00
C LEU A 133 -17.38 -1.37 -3.27
N ALA A 134 -17.51 -0.70 -4.42
CA ALA A 134 -17.60 -1.32 -5.74
C ALA A 134 -16.26 -1.93 -6.20
N LEU A 135 -15.67 -2.78 -5.36
CA LEU A 135 -14.43 -3.51 -5.60
C LEU A 135 -14.74 -4.97 -5.90
N SER A 136 -14.16 -5.52 -6.97
CA SER A 136 -14.28 -6.94 -7.27
C SER A 136 -13.37 -7.75 -6.35
N VAL A 137 -13.99 -8.45 -5.39
CA VAL A 137 -13.32 -9.31 -4.41
C VAL A 137 -12.98 -10.66 -5.05
N PRO A 138 -11.71 -11.11 -5.04
CA PRO A 138 -11.39 -12.49 -5.37
C PRO A 138 -11.93 -13.41 -4.28
N PRO A 139 -12.34 -14.65 -4.61
CA PRO A 139 -12.85 -15.58 -3.62
C PRO A 139 -11.83 -15.80 -2.50
N SER A 140 -12.27 -15.63 -1.26
CA SER A 140 -11.50 -16.01 -0.07
C SER A 140 -11.24 -17.51 -0.12
N ARG A 141 -9.98 -17.93 0.07
CA ARG A 141 -9.60 -19.34 0.11
C ARG A 141 -9.71 -19.90 1.52
#